data_AF-A0A0R3RD76-F1
#
_entry.id   AF-A0A0R3RD76-F1
#
_cell.length_a   1.000
_cell.length_b   1.000
_cell.length_c   1.000
_cell.angle_alpha   90.00
_cell.angle_beta   90.00
_cell.angle_gamma   90.00
#
_symmetry.space_group_name_H-M   'P 1'
#
loop_
_entity.id
_entity.type
_entity.pdbx_description
1 polymer ?
#
loop_
_entity_poly.entity_id
_entity_poly.type
_entity_poly.pdbx_seq_one_letter_code
_entity_poly.pdbx_strand_id
1 'polypeptide(L)'
;LDSSNALCTLYAAKKYMITHLVQAVIDFLTFNLKAENVCLLLSQSQLFQDEQELMDRCWKLVEVDAERVLMSDAFCDIDFTLFEEILSRDTLLTEEKLVYDAALKWAEAECGRRNLPISRVNVRNVLGNALYHIRFPAMTIYEFANGPAKMGLLTCQEINDIFLHFAAEEKPQLPFLINKRNGLTLLSCFRFQTALEGFVYFINTFYMVPKLAYFSLWNFI
;
A
#
# COMPACT_ATOMS: atom_id res chain seq x y z
N LEU A 1 2.82 5.91 25.39
CA LEU A 1 4.04 5.40 24.75
C LEU A 1 3.93 5.69 23.27
N ASP A 2 4.99 6.19 22.65
CA ASP A 2 5.07 6.31 21.20
C ASP A 2 5.47 4.97 20.57
N SER A 3 5.12 4.72 19.30
CA SER A 3 5.40 3.46 18.59
C SER A 3 6.90 3.14 18.57
N SER A 4 7.75 4.15 18.40
CA SER A 4 9.22 4.02 18.46
C SER A 4 9.71 3.56 19.83
N ASN A 5 9.16 4.11 20.91
CA ASN A 5 9.53 3.71 22.27
C ASN A 5 9.03 2.28 22.59
N ALA A 6 7.87 1.89 22.06
CA ALA A 6 7.36 0.54 22.17
C ALA A 6 8.29 -0.47 21.48
N LEU A 7 8.80 -0.16 20.29
CA LEU A 7 9.79 -1.00 19.58
C LEU A 7 11.10 -1.16 20.35
N CYS A 8 11.66 -0.07 20.88
CA CYS A 8 12.86 -0.14 21.73
C CYS A 8 12.62 -0.99 22.99
N THR A 9 11.44 -0.84 23.60
CA THR A 9 11.05 -1.62 24.79
C THR A 9 10.89 -3.10 24.43
N LEU A 10 10.29 -3.42 23.28
CA LEU A 10 10.16 -4.79 22.80
C LEU A 10 11.52 -5.45 22.56
N TYR A 11 12.44 -4.72 21.91
CA TYR A 11 13.79 -5.20 21.68
C TYR A 11 14.51 -5.53 23.00
N ALA A 12 14.44 -4.63 23.99
CA ALA A 12 15.01 -4.88 25.31
C ALA A 12 14.33 -6.06 26.02
N ALA A 13 13.00 -6.14 25.98
CA ALA A 13 12.23 -7.21 26.60
C ALA A 13 12.59 -8.58 26.02
N LYS A 14 12.73 -8.70 24.69
CA LYS A 14 13.20 -9.92 24.02
C LYS A 14 14.64 -10.23 24.39
N LYS A 15 15.54 -9.23 24.37
CA LYS A 15 16.96 -9.41 24.72
C LYS A 15 17.18 -9.93 26.15
N TYR A 16 16.35 -9.51 27.10
CA TYR A 16 16.39 -9.96 28.49
C TYR A 16 15.38 -11.07 28.82
N MET A 17 14.72 -11.64 27.81
CA MET A 17 13.78 -12.77 27.93
C MET A 17 12.61 -12.51 28.90
N ILE A 18 12.12 -11.27 28.96
CA ILE A 18 10.99 -10.86 29.80
C ILE A 18 9.69 -11.06 29.04
N THR A 19 9.18 -12.29 29.04
CA THR A 19 8.02 -12.72 28.23
C THR A 19 6.74 -11.91 28.50
N HIS A 20 6.43 -11.60 29.77
CA HIS A 20 5.25 -10.80 30.11
C HIS A 20 5.29 -9.38 29.54
N LEU A 21 6.49 -8.78 29.49
CA LEU A 21 6.65 -7.44 28.93
C LEU A 21 6.54 -7.48 27.40
N VAL A 22 7.06 -8.54 26.77
CA VAL A 22 6.91 -8.77 25.33
C VAL A 22 5.43 -8.79 24.95
N GLN A 23 4.62 -9.62 25.64
CA GLN A 23 3.18 -9.71 25.36
C GLN A 23 2.47 -8.36 25.54
N ALA A 24 2.71 -7.67 26.66
CA ALA A 24 2.07 -6.38 26.93
C ALA A 24 2.40 -5.32 25.86
N VAL A 25 3.62 -5.34 25.32
CA VAL A 25 4.03 -4.43 24.24
C VAL A 25 3.38 -4.84 22.91
N ILE A 26 3.28 -6.13 22.60
CA ILE A 26 2.58 -6.62 21.40
C ILE A 26 1.10 -6.25 21.44
N ASP A 27 0.43 -6.44 22.58
CA ASP A 27 -0.97 -6.07 22.77
C ASP A 27 -1.17 -4.55 22.57
N PHE A 28 -0.25 -3.75 23.11
CA PHE A 28 -0.25 -2.30 22.93
C PHE A 28 -0.08 -1.88 21.46
N LEU A 29 0.87 -2.51 20.75
CA LEU A 29 1.13 -2.26 19.33
C LEU A 29 -0.07 -2.68 18.48
N THR A 30 -0.66 -3.82 18.79
CA THR A 30 -1.84 -4.38 18.11
C THR A 30 -3.06 -3.48 18.27
N PHE A 31 -3.29 -2.94 19.48
CA PHE A 31 -4.41 -2.05 19.77
C PHE A 31 -4.25 -0.66 19.12
N ASN A 32 -3.01 -0.18 18.99
CA ASN A 32 -2.70 1.14 18.44
C ASN A 32 -2.19 1.10 16.99
N LEU A 33 -2.43 0.01 16.28
CA LEU A 33 -2.02 -0.16 14.88
C LEU A 33 -2.81 0.80 13.97
N LYS A 34 -2.11 1.64 13.22
CA LYS A 34 -2.67 2.68 12.34
C LYS A 34 -1.84 2.87 11.07
N ALA A 35 -2.39 3.55 10.07
CA ALA A 35 -1.73 3.76 8.79
C ALA A 35 -0.40 4.52 8.91
N GLU A 36 -0.25 5.38 9.93
CA GLU A 36 0.95 6.18 10.14
C GLU A 36 2.11 5.38 10.77
N ASN A 37 1.82 4.29 11.49
CA ASN A 37 2.84 3.50 12.18
C ASN A 37 3.10 2.12 11.55
N VAL A 38 2.23 1.64 10.67
CA VAL A 38 2.34 0.30 10.08
C VAL A 38 3.63 0.13 9.26
N CYS A 39 4.07 1.14 8.51
CA CYS A 39 5.33 1.10 7.77
C CYS A 39 6.54 0.91 8.69
N LEU A 40 6.55 1.59 9.83
CA LEU A 40 7.61 1.45 10.84
C LEU A 40 7.61 0.03 11.41
N LEU A 41 6.45 -0.54 11.71
CA LEU A 41 6.35 -1.91 12.24
C LEU A 41 6.82 -2.95 11.22
N LEU A 42 6.41 -2.82 9.97
CA LEU A 42 6.83 -3.71 8.88
C LEU A 42 8.34 -3.63 8.61
N SER A 43 8.93 -2.43 8.72
CA SER A 43 10.40 -2.27 8.61
C SER A 43 11.16 -3.06 9.69
N GLN A 44 10.52 -3.29 10.84
CA GLN A 44 11.07 -4.04 11.97
C GLN A 44 10.49 -5.47 12.05
N SER A 45 10.04 -6.04 10.93
CA SER A 45 9.43 -7.39 10.84
C SER A 45 10.27 -8.48 11.52
N GLN A 46 11.60 -8.35 11.53
CA GLN A 46 12.51 -9.28 12.20
C GLN A 46 12.32 -9.34 13.73
N LEU A 47 11.83 -8.27 14.36
CA LEU A 47 11.50 -8.27 15.80
C LEU A 47 10.23 -9.08 16.10
N PHE A 48 9.40 -9.32 15.08
CA PHE A 48 8.07 -9.95 15.20
C PHE A 48 8.03 -11.37 14.60
N GLN A 49 9.18 -12.04 14.45
CA GLN A 49 9.23 -13.40 13.88
C GLN A 49 8.30 -14.41 14.57
N ASP A 50 8.14 -14.27 15.89
CA ASP A 50 7.28 -15.15 16.70
C ASP A 50 5.79 -14.74 16.64
N GLU A 51 5.48 -13.55 16.12
CA GLU A 51 4.17 -12.88 16.23
C GLU A 51 3.51 -12.72 14.85
N GLN A 52 3.20 -13.85 14.21
CA GLN A 52 2.60 -13.86 12.88
C GLN A 52 1.25 -13.15 12.83
N GLU A 53 0.44 -13.24 13.88
CA GLU A 53 -0.88 -12.59 13.94
C GLU A 53 -0.77 -11.05 13.84
N LEU A 54 0.22 -10.45 14.50
CA LEU A 54 0.45 -9.01 14.40
C LEU A 54 0.90 -8.63 12.98
N MET A 55 1.77 -9.42 12.37
CA MET A 55 2.25 -9.18 11.01
C MET A 55 1.11 -9.30 9.99
N ASP A 56 0.24 -10.29 10.13
CA ASP A 56 -0.94 -10.45 9.28
C ASP A 56 -1.89 -9.25 9.41
N ARG A 57 -2.08 -8.74 10.63
CA ARG A 57 -2.87 -7.52 10.85
C ARG A 57 -2.23 -6.28 10.25
N CYS A 58 -0.91 -6.16 10.30
CA CYS A 58 -0.17 -5.07 9.65
C CYS A 58 -0.39 -5.11 8.13
N TRP A 59 -0.19 -6.25 7.50
CA TRP A 59 -0.42 -6.42 6.06
C TRP A 59 -1.87 -6.17 5.68
N LYS A 60 -2.82 -6.65 6.49
CA LYS A 60 -4.24 -6.40 6.25
C LYS A 60 -4.58 -4.92 6.28
N LEU A 61 -3.98 -4.17 7.20
CA LEU A 61 -4.16 -2.73 7.27
C LEU A 61 -3.58 -2.03 6.03
N VAL A 62 -2.40 -2.44 5.57
CA VAL A 62 -1.80 -1.91 4.32
C VAL A 62 -2.70 -2.18 3.12
N GLU A 63 -3.34 -3.33 3.04
CA GLU A 63 -4.25 -3.66 1.95
C GLU A 63 -5.55 -2.85 1.97
N VAL A 64 -6.12 -2.64 3.17
CA VAL A 64 -7.43 -1.99 3.34
C VAL A 64 -7.33 -0.47 3.34
N ASP A 65 -6.31 0.11 3.98
CA ASP A 65 -6.10 1.56 4.12
C ASP A 65 -4.85 2.01 3.32
N ALA A 66 -4.63 1.39 2.16
CA ALA A 66 -3.46 1.59 1.30
C ALA A 66 -3.23 3.07 0.97
N GLU A 67 -4.29 3.82 0.66
CA GLU A 67 -4.20 5.25 0.34
C GLU A 67 -3.51 6.05 1.46
N ARG A 68 -3.93 5.87 2.72
CA ARG A 68 -3.33 6.60 3.84
C ARG A 68 -1.91 6.14 4.12
N VAL A 69 -1.65 4.84 4.00
CA VAL A 69 -0.30 4.29 4.19
C VAL A 69 0.66 4.88 3.16
N LEU A 70 0.30 4.85 1.88
CA LEU A 70 1.10 5.37 0.77
C LEU A 70 1.30 6.90 0.83
N MET A 71 0.36 7.63 1.43
CA MET A 71 0.47 9.07 1.65
C MET A 71 1.27 9.45 2.91
N SER A 72 1.55 8.50 3.79
CA SER A 72 2.25 8.77 5.05
C SER A 72 3.74 9.08 4.83
N ASP A 73 4.30 9.96 5.65
CA ASP A 73 5.74 10.23 5.63
C ASP A 73 6.55 8.98 5.99
N ALA A 74 5.99 8.10 6.85
CA ALA A 74 6.58 6.83 7.23
C ALA A 74 6.81 5.89 6.02
N PHE A 75 5.98 5.99 4.98
CA PHE A 75 6.21 5.25 3.73
C PHE A 75 7.46 5.72 3.01
N CYS A 76 7.80 7.02 3.08
CA CYS A 76 9.02 7.52 2.44
C CYS A 76 10.29 6.98 3.14
N ASP A 77 10.20 6.56 4.40
CA ASP A 77 11.32 6.09 5.22
C ASP A 77 11.59 4.59 5.15
N ILE A 78 10.79 3.82 4.40
CA ILE A 78 10.98 2.37 4.26
C ILE A 78 12.16 2.03 3.34
N ASP A 79 12.71 0.82 3.55
CA ASP A 79 13.72 0.26 2.68
C ASP A 79 13.18 -0.17 1.30
N PHE A 80 14.07 -0.39 0.34
CA PHE A 80 13.69 -0.78 -1.02
C PHE A 80 12.97 -2.13 -1.06
N THR A 81 13.34 -3.07 -0.18
CA THR A 81 12.75 -4.41 -0.14
C THR A 81 11.28 -4.39 0.25
N LEU A 82 10.94 -3.66 1.32
CA LEU A 82 9.56 -3.49 1.77
C LEU A 82 8.77 -2.64 0.78
N PHE A 83 9.40 -1.62 0.19
CA PHE A 83 8.79 -0.82 -0.88
C PHE A 83 8.38 -1.68 -2.09
N GLU A 84 9.29 -2.50 -2.60
CA GLU A 84 9.02 -3.42 -3.71
C GLU A 84 7.95 -4.44 -3.32
N GLU A 85 8.01 -5.00 -2.10
CA GLU A 85 7.02 -5.93 -1.59
C GLU A 85 5.62 -5.31 -1.57
N ILE A 86 5.45 -4.11 -1.01
CA ILE A 86 4.15 -3.40 -0.99
C ILE A 86 3.63 -3.21 -2.41
N LEU A 87 4.46 -2.70 -3.33
CA LEU A 87 4.03 -2.41 -4.71
C LEU A 87 3.66 -3.67 -5.49
N SER A 88 4.31 -4.81 -5.21
CA SER A 88 4.05 -6.08 -5.89
C SER A 88 2.67 -6.69 -5.60
N ARG A 89 2.02 -6.34 -4.47
CA ARG A 89 0.80 -6.99 -3.98
C ARG A 89 -0.46 -6.64 -4.78
N ASP A 90 -1.10 -7.65 -5.38
CA ASP A 90 -2.38 -7.48 -6.11
C ASP A 90 -3.58 -7.03 -5.25
N THR A 91 -3.47 -7.14 -3.94
CA THR A 91 -4.55 -6.96 -2.96
C THR A 91 -4.73 -5.54 -2.44
N LEU A 92 -3.83 -4.60 -2.79
CA LEU A 92 -3.95 -3.21 -2.34
C LEU A 92 -5.24 -2.57 -2.88
N LEU A 93 -6.05 -2.02 -1.98
CA LEU A 93 -7.28 -1.30 -2.31
C LEU A 93 -6.97 0.19 -2.53
N THR A 94 -6.43 0.54 -3.69
CA THR A 94 -6.11 1.92 -4.06
C THR A 94 -6.12 2.12 -5.58
N GLU A 95 -6.17 3.38 -6.01
CA GLU A 95 -6.03 3.76 -7.40
C GLU A 95 -4.55 3.72 -7.82
N GLU A 96 -4.27 3.19 -9.01
CA GLU A 96 -2.90 3.10 -9.53
C GLU A 96 -2.22 4.47 -9.64
N LYS A 97 -3.00 5.56 -9.81
CA LYS A 97 -2.46 6.92 -9.81
C LYS A 97 -1.80 7.28 -8.48
N LEU A 98 -2.41 6.89 -7.36
CA LEU A 98 -1.87 7.12 -6.01
C LEU A 98 -0.63 6.26 -5.77
N VAL A 99 -0.64 5.01 -6.23
CA VAL A 99 0.54 4.12 -6.19
C VAL A 99 1.72 4.75 -6.91
N TYR A 100 1.48 5.29 -8.10
CA TYR A 100 2.51 5.99 -8.86
C TYR A 100 3.02 7.24 -8.13
N ASP A 101 2.13 8.09 -7.63
CA ASP A 101 2.53 9.30 -6.90
C ASP A 101 3.33 9.00 -5.62
N ALA A 102 2.96 7.94 -4.89
CA ALA A 102 3.68 7.49 -3.72
C ALA A 102 5.07 6.93 -4.09
N ALA A 103 5.17 6.15 -5.17
CA ALA A 103 6.44 5.66 -5.68
C ALA A 103 7.39 6.80 -6.06
N LEU A 104 6.87 7.87 -6.67
CA LEU A 104 7.66 9.06 -6.96
C LEU A 104 8.18 9.73 -5.70
N LYS A 105 7.32 9.98 -4.72
CA LYS A 105 7.71 10.61 -3.45
C LYS A 105 8.78 9.79 -2.74
N TRP A 106 8.63 8.47 -2.69
CA TRP A 106 9.64 7.57 -2.13
C TRP A 106 10.97 7.69 -2.88
N ALA A 107 10.95 7.67 -4.22
CA ALA A 107 12.16 7.74 -5.02
C ALA A 107 12.87 9.11 -4.92
N GLU A 108 12.13 10.21 -4.78
CA GLU A 108 12.69 11.54 -4.51
C GLU A 108 13.35 11.61 -3.12
N ALA A 109 12.69 11.06 -2.09
CA ALA A 109 13.25 10.96 -0.74
C ALA A 109 14.52 10.10 -0.72
N GLU A 110 14.52 8.97 -1.43
CA GLU A 110 15.66 8.07 -1.54
C GLU A 110 16.82 8.69 -2.35
N CYS A 111 16.54 9.49 -3.37
CA CYS A 111 17.57 10.30 -4.04
C CYS A 111 18.24 11.27 -3.05
N GLY A 112 17.44 11.91 -2.19
CA GLY A 112 17.95 12.76 -1.11
C GLY A 112 18.85 11.99 -0.13
N ARG A 113 18.42 10.80 0.31
CA ARG A 113 19.22 9.93 1.20
C ARG A 113 20.55 9.51 0.58
N ARG A 114 20.58 9.27 -0.74
CA ARG A 114 21.79 8.90 -1.48
C ARG A 114 22.64 10.09 -1.92
N ASN A 115 22.27 11.33 -1.56
CA ASN A 115 22.90 12.58 -2.01
C ASN A 115 22.97 12.69 -3.54
N LEU A 116 21.97 12.18 -4.25
CA LEU A 116 21.85 12.29 -5.70
C LEU A 116 20.96 13.49 -6.06
N PRO A 117 21.28 14.22 -7.14
CA PRO A 117 20.37 15.25 -7.62
C PRO A 117 19.05 14.61 -8.07
N ILE A 118 17.93 15.23 -7.70
CA ILE A 118 16.59 14.79 -8.10
C ILE A 118 16.45 15.04 -9.61
N SER A 119 16.81 14.02 -10.38
CA SER A 119 16.72 14.00 -11.84
C SER A 119 15.92 12.77 -12.26
N ARG A 120 15.22 12.85 -13.39
CA ARG A 120 14.36 11.75 -13.88
C ARG A 120 15.13 10.45 -14.07
N VAL A 121 16.38 10.55 -14.51
CA VAL A 121 17.28 9.40 -14.69
C VAL A 121 17.60 8.76 -13.33
N ASN A 122 17.93 9.57 -12.32
CA ASN A 122 18.21 9.06 -10.98
C ASN A 122 16.96 8.48 -10.30
N VAL A 123 15.82 9.15 -10.43
CA VAL A 123 14.53 8.65 -9.91
C VAL A 123 14.19 7.31 -10.55
N ARG A 124 14.34 7.16 -11.87
CA ARG A 124 14.15 5.86 -12.55
C ARG A 124 15.14 4.81 -12.07
N ASN A 125 16.40 5.17 -11.89
CA ASN A 125 17.44 4.24 -11.42
C ASN A 125 17.18 3.78 -9.96
N VAL A 126 16.66 4.67 -9.12
CA VAL A 126 16.32 4.38 -7.72
C VAL A 126 15.07 3.50 -7.63
N LEU A 127 14.06 3.76 -8.48
CA LEU A 127 12.88 2.90 -8.58
C LEU A 127 13.21 1.49 -9.09
N GLY A 128 14.16 1.37 -10.02
CA GLY A 128 14.65 0.08 -10.52
C GLY A 128 13.52 -0.86 -10.96
N ASN A 129 13.49 -2.06 -10.40
CA ASN A 129 12.48 -3.09 -10.71
C ASN A 129 11.08 -2.72 -10.23
N ALA A 130 10.96 -1.93 -9.15
CA ALA A 130 9.68 -1.56 -8.57
C ALA A 130 8.81 -0.72 -9.54
N LEU A 131 9.43 -0.06 -10.52
CA LEU A 131 8.72 0.63 -11.60
C LEU A 131 7.79 -0.30 -12.39
N TYR A 132 8.19 -1.56 -12.59
CA TYR A 132 7.43 -2.53 -13.37
C TYR A 132 6.24 -3.11 -12.61
N HIS A 133 6.18 -2.91 -11.29
CA HIS A 133 5.02 -3.28 -10.45
C HIS A 133 3.88 -2.24 -10.52
N ILE A 134 4.15 -1.05 -11.06
CA ILE A 134 3.15 -0.01 -11.28
C ILE A 134 2.36 -0.32 -12.56
N ARG A 135 1.03 -0.30 -12.48
CA ARG A 135 0.14 -0.79 -13.54
C ARG A 135 -0.36 0.37 -14.38
N PHE A 136 0.53 0.96 -15.17
CA PHE A 136 0.17 2.07 -16.04
C PHE A 136 -1.06 1.80 -16.95
N PRO A 137 -1.24 0.61 -17.55
CA PRO A 137 -2.42 0.32 -18.37
C PRO A 137 -3.73 0.23 -17.58
N ALA A 138 -3.67 0.03 -16.26
CA ALA A 138 -4.82 -0.01 -15.38
C ALA A 138 -5.31 1.39 -14.96
N MET A 139 -4.50 2.43 -15.16
CA MET A 139 -4.89 3.84 -14.99
C MET A 139 -5.85 4.29 -16.09
N THR A 140 -6.52 5.42 -15.88
CA THR A 140 -7.25 6.08 -16.98
C THR A 140 -6.26 6.72 -17.95
N ILE A 141 -6.67 6.83 -19.24
CA ILE A 141 -5.87 7.51 -20.27
C ILE A 141 -5.54 8.95 -19.85
N TYR A 142 -6.49 9.63 -19.19
CA TYR A 142 -6.32 11.01 -18.72
C TYR A 142 -5.24 11.12 -17.63
N GLU A 143 -5.26 10.23 -16.64
CA GLU A 143 -4.25 10.18 -15.58
C GLU A 143 -2.88 9.85 -16.14
N PHE A 144 -2.81 8.87 -17.05
CA PHE A 144 -1.56 8.47 -17.69
C PHE A 144 -0.96 9.61 -18.52
N ALA A 145 -1.79 10.26 -19.35
CA ALA A 145 -1.38 11.37 -20.22
C ALA A 145 -0.95 12.61 -19.45
N ASN A 146 -1.54 12.87 -18.27
CA ASN A 146 -1.21 14.04 -17.46
C ASN A 146 -0.16 13.79 -16.37
N GLY A 147 0.16 12.54 -16.04
CA GLY A 147 1.19 12.18 -15.08
C GLY A 147 2.38 11.48 -15.74
N PRO A 148 2.43 10.13 -15.75
CA PRO A 148 3.56 9.34 -16.22
C PRO A 148 4.12 9.72 -17.59
N ALA A 149 3.24 10.00 -18.56
CA ALA A 149 3.65 10.32 -19.93
C ALA A 149 4.38 11.68 -20.04
N LYS A 150 4.08 12.64 -19.16
CA LYS A 150 4.69 13.99 -19.16
C LYS A 150 5.91 14.09 -18.27
N MET A 151 5.97 13.33 -17.18
CA MET A 151 7.09 13.39 -16.24
C MET A 151 8.41 12.90 -16.83
N GLY A 152 8.37 12.12 -17.92
CA GLY A 152 9.58 11.66 -18.61
C GLY A 152 10.36 10.60 -17.83
N LEU A 153 9.67 9.84 -16.98
CA LEU A 153 10.22 8.64 -16.35
C LEU A 153 10.15 7.44 -17.28
N LEU A 154 9.09 7.34 -18.08
CA LEU A 154 8.93 6.31 -19.10
C LEU A 154 9.67 6.72 -20.37
N THR A 155 10.19 5.73 -21.09
CA THR A 155 10.79 5.93 -22.41
C THR A 155 9.70 6.23 -23.45
N CYS A 156 10.06 6.89 -24.55
CA CYS A 156 9.10 7.19 -25.62
C CYS A 156 8.45 5.93 -26.20
N GLN A 157 9.18 4.81 -26.23
CA GLN A 157 8.64 3.52 -26.68
C GLN A 157 7.62 2.97 -25.68
N GLU A 158 7.95 2.92 -24.39
CA GLU A 158 7.01 2.48 -23.33
C GLU A 158 5.72 3.33 -23.35
N ILE A 159 5.84 4.65 -23.52
CA ILE A 159 4.68 5.56 -23.61
C ILE A 159 3.81 5.21 -24.82
N ASN A 160 4.43 5.01 -25.99
CA ASN A 160 3.71 4.67 -27.22
C ASN A 160 2.99 3.32 -27.08
N ASP A 161 3.67 2.30 -26.54
CA ASP A 161 3.09 0.97 -26.38
C ASP A 161 1.90 0.99 -25.41
N ILE A 162 1.98 1.78 -24.34
CA ILE A 162 0.86 1.97 -23.39
C ILE A 162 -0.31 2.72 -24.07
N PHE A 163 -0.05 3.77 -24.86
CA PHE A 163 -1.11 4.45 -25.61
C PHE A 163 -1.78 3.53 -26.64
N LEU A 164 -0.99 2.71 -27.34
CA LEU A 164 -1.51 1.68 -28.23
C LEU A 164 -2.37 0.67 -27.46
N HIS A 165 -1.99 0.28 -26.25
CA HIS A 165 -2.82 -0.59 -25.43
C HIS A 165 -4.22 -0.03 -25.13
N PHE A 166 -4.35 1.30 -25.04
CA PHE A 166 -5.64 1.96 -24.81
C PHE A 166 -6.50 2.10 -26.08
N ALA A 167 -5.89 2.19 -27.27
CA ALA A 167 -6.59 2.56 -28.51
C ALA A 167 -6.63 1.46 -29.58
N ALA A 168 -5.68 0.54 -29.60
CA ALA A 168 -5.53 -0.47 -30.64
C ALA A 168 -6.41 -1.71 -30.37
N GLU A 169 -6.93 -2.30 -31.45
CA GLU A 169 -7.63 -3.59 -31.41
C GLU A 169 -6.65 -4.74 -31.14
N GLU A 170 -5.46 -4.67 -31.73
CA GLU A 170 -4.34 -5.58 -31.45
C GLU A 170 -3.43 -4.96 -30.39
N LYS A 171 -3.43 -5.54 -29.18
CA LYS A 171 -2.70 -5.00 -28.04
C LYS A 171 -1.22 -5.45 -28.07
N PRO A 172 -0.27 -4.52 -27.94
CA PRO A 172 1.15 -4.87 -27.83
C PRO A 172 1.43 -5.58 -26.50
N GLN A 173 2.51 -6.36 -26.47
CA GLN A 173 3.03 -6.95 -25.24
C GLN A 173 3.73 -5.87 -24.43
N LEU A 174 3.31 -5.67 -23.18
CA LEU A 174 3.84 -4.65 -22.30
C LEU A 174 4.72 -5.28 -21.20
N PRO A 175 5.79 -4.61 -20.77
CA PRO A 175 6.57 -5.03 -19.61
C PRO A 175 5.85 -4.74 -18.28
N PHE A 176 4.70 -4.05 -18.33
CA PHE A 176 3.91 -3.66 -17.17
C PHE A 176 2.70 -4.57 -16.98
N LEU A 177 2.28 -4.72 -15.72
CA LEU A 177 1.04 -5.42 -15.39
C LEU A 177 -0.17 -4.65 -15.92
N ILE A 178 -1.08 -5.36 -16.60
CA ILE A 178 -2.24 -4.77 -17.28
C ILE A 178 -3.47 -4.75 -16.37
N ASN A 179 -3.60 -5.77 -15.52
CA ASN A 179 -4.81 -5.97 -14.73
C ASN A 179 -4.88 -4.97 -13.57
N LYS A 180 -6.06 -4.37 -13.37
CA LYS A 180 -6.36 -3.59 -12.17
C LYS A 180 -6.12 -4.46 -10.92
N ARG A 181 -5.73 -3.83 -9.80
CA ARG A 181 -5.67 -4.52 -8.51
C ARG A 181 -7.06 -5.02 -8.15
N ASN A 182 -7.15 -6.29 -7.79
CA ASN A 182 -8.43 -6.94 -7.48
C ASN A 182 -8.96 -6.52 -6.10
N GLY A 183 -8.13 -5.82 -5.31
CA GLY A 183 -8.42 -5.53 -3.92
C GLY A 183 -8.60 -6.83 -3.13
N LEU A 184 -9.26 -6.72 -1.99
CA LEU A 184 -9.64 -7.88 -1.21
C LEU A 184 -10.95 -8.47 -1.74
N THR A 185 -10.94 -9.75 -2.10
CA THR A 185 -12.16 -10.49 -2.42
C THR A 185 -13.08 -10.45 -1.22
N LEU A 186 -14.14 -9.63 -1.30
CA LEU A 186 -15.20 -9.63 -0.29
C LEU A 186 -15.93 -10.97 -0.38
N LEU A 187 -15.67 -11.85 0.59
CA LEU A 187 -16.43 -13.09 0.74
C LEU A 187 -17.87 -12.71 1.12
N SER A 188 -18.77 -12.70 0.14
CA SER A 188 -20.20 -12.59 0.38
C SER A 188 -20.71 -13.87 1.04
N CYS A 189 -20.81 -13.87 2.37
CA CYS A 189 -21.43 -14.96 3.10
C CYS A 189 -22.96 -14.92 2.90
N PHE A 190 -23.51 -15.88 2.15
CA PHE A 190 -24.96 -16.08 1.92
C PHE A 190 -25.78 -16.48 3.17
N ARG A 191 -25.26 -16.30 4.39
CA ARG A 191 -25.85 -16.89 5.61
C ARG A 191 -26.96 -16.06 6.28
N PHE A 192 -27.27 -14.86 5.78
CA PHE A 192 -28.38 -14.03 6.29
C PHE A 192 -29.26 -13.53 5.14
N GLN A 193 -30.17 -14.39 4.66
CA GLN A 193 -31.06 -14.08 3.54
C GLN A 193 -32.34 -13.32 3.95
N THR A 194 -32.52 -12.96 5.22
CA THR A 194 -33.76 -12.34 5.71
C THR A 194 -33.62 -10.92 6.30
N ALA A 195 -32.46 -10.28 6.20
CA ALA A 195 -32.27 -8.88 6.63
C ALA A 195 -31.87 -7.92 5.49
N LEU A 196 -31.81 -8.39 4.24
CA LEU A 196 -31.17 -7.68 3.12
C LEU A 196 -32.14 -7.15 2.06
N GLU A 197 -33.41 -6.91 2.35
CA GLU A 197 -34.24 -6.09 1.45
C GLU A 197 -34.04 -4.59 1.67
N GLY A 198 -33.45 -4.17 2.80
CA GLY A 198 -33.17 -2.75 3.09
C GLY A 198 -31.76 -2.27 2.74
N PHE A 199 -30.76 -3.15 2.69
CA PHE A 199 -29.35 -2.75 2.55
C PHE A 199 -28.86 -2.68 1.10
N VAL A 200 -29.48 -3.43 0.18
CA VAL A 200 -29.05 -3.48 -1.23
C VAL A 200 -29.34 -2.16 -1.96
N TYR A 201 -30.39 -1.43 -1.56
CA TYR A 201 -30.67 -0.10 -2.11
C TYR A 201 -29.78 1.02 -1.53
N PHE A 202 -29.18 0.81 -0.35
CA PHE A 202 -28.37 1.86 0.29
C PHE A 202 -26.95 1.96 -0.28
N ILE A 203 -26.37 0.85 -0.73
CA ILE A 203 -24.99 0.83 -1.26
C ILE A 203 -24.92 1.32 -2.72
N ASN A 204 -25.93 1.04 -3.55
CA ASN A 204 -25.92 1.50 -4.94
C ASN A 204 -26.17 3.00 -5.13
N THR A 205 -26.60 3.71 -4.08
CA THR A 205 -26.89 5.16 -4.15
C THR A 205 -25.77 6.03 -3.53
N PHE A 206 -24.76 5.43 -2.90
CA PHE A 206 -23.67 6.15 -2.21
C PHE A 206 -22.28 5.87 -2.80
N TYR A 207 -22.16 5.87 -4.13
CA TYR A 207 -20.87 6.06 -4.83
C TYR A 207 -20.39 7.53 -4.82
N MET A 208 -20.77 8.29 -3.79
CA MET A 208 -20.30 9.66 -3.59
C MET A 208 -20.16 9.89 -2.09
N VAL A 209 -18.90 10.14 -1.67
CA VAL A 209 -18.43 10.46 -0.30
C VAL A 209 -18.09 9.24 0.59
N PRO A 210 -16.83 8.76 0.59
CA PRO A 210 -16.36 7.82 1.59
C PRO A 210 -15.91 8.59 2.84
N LYS A 211 -16.86 8.95 3.70
CA LYS A 211 -16.58 9.26 5.11
C LYS A 211 -17.70 8.67 5.96
N LEU A 212 -17.30 7.86 6.94
CA LEU A 212 -18.12 7.28 8.03
C LEU A 212 -18.77 5.92 7.75
N ALA A 213 -17.95 4.86 7.70
CA ALA A 213 -18.42 3.50 8.01
C ALA A 213 -17.32 2.67 8.70
N TYR A 214 -16.67 3.25 9.71
CA TYR A 214 -15.73 2.55 10.59
C TYR A 214 -16.08 2.86 12.03
N PHE A 215 -17.30 2.56 12.47
CA PHE A 215 -17.66 2.74 13.89
C PHE A 215 -18.87 1.90 14.33
N SER A 216 -18.90 0.59 14.07
CA SER A 216 -19.87 -0.30 14.76
C SER A 216 -19.62 -1.80 14.60
N LEU A 217 -18.38 -2.29 14.71
CA LEU A 217 -18.12 -3.74 14.75
C LEU A 217 -17.10 -4.19 15.80
N TRP A 218 -16.70 -3.29 16.71
CA TRP A 218 -15.94 -3.65 17.92
C TRP A 218 -16.87 -3.57 19.13
N ASN A 219 -17.73 -4.58 19.31
CA ASN A 219 -18.35 -4.92 20.58
C ASN A 219 -19.11 -6.24 20.41
N PHE A 220 -18.38 -7.34 20.29
CA PHE A 220 -18.85 -8.68 20.65
C PHE A 220 -17.61 -9.57 20.82
N ILE A 221 -17.09 -9.59 22.05
CA ILE A 221 -16.66 -10.74 22.87
C ILE A 221 -16.46 -10.19 24.28
#